data_AF-A0A958SYK2-F1
#
_entry.id   AF-A0A958SYK2-F1
#
_cell.length_a   1.000
_cell.length_b   1.000
_cell.length_c   1.000
_cell.angle_alpha   90.00
_cell.angle_beta   90.00
_cell.angle_gamma   90.00
#
_symmetry.space_group_name_H-M   'P 1'
#
loop_
_entity.id
_entity.type
_entity.pdbx_description
1 polymer ?
#
loop_
_entity_poly.entity_id
_entity_poly.type
_entity_poly.pdbx_seq_one_letter_code
_entity_poly.pdbx_strand_id
1 'polypeptide(L)'
;LIKGEFVYLADATICQTDQDIYGVIIDEKMHELDDMVQKYKKEDTDMVPVEIRAIKTPKPEGEEGWDYRLQVTEIINVFEPNAESNSVIKIGS
;
A
#
# COMPACT_ATOMS: atom_id res chain seq x y z
N LEU A 1 -1.57 -13.99 4.65
CA LEU A 1 -0.30 -13.23 4.56
C LEU A 1 -0.36 -12.50 3.23
N ILE A 2 -0.24 -11.18 3.26
CA ILE A 2 -0.34 -10.33 2.09
C ILE A 2 1.04 -9.76 1.84
N LYS A 3 1.54 -10.03 0.63
CA LYS A 3 2.76 -9.44 0.11
C LYS A 3 2.35 -8.56 -1.06
N GLY A 4 2.82 -7.33 -1.04
CA GLY A 4 2.42 -6.35 -2.01
C GLY A 4 3.12 -5.04 -1.77
N GLU A 5 2.79 -4.08 -2.60
CA GLU A 5 3.31 -2.74 -2.56
C GLU A 5 2.32 -1.85 -1.83
N PHE A 6 2.79 -1.21 -0.77
CA PHE A 6 2.01 -0.31 0.06
C PHE A 6 2.40 1.13 -0.22
N VAL A 7 1.40 1.99 -0.38
CA VAL A 7 1.59 3.42 -0.50
C VAL A 7 0.45 4.16 0.21
N TYR A 8 0.85 5.15 0.99
CA TYR A 8 -0.02 6.15 1.60
C TYR A 8 0.24 7.50 0.95
N LEU A 9 -0.79 8.11 0.36
CA LEU A 9 -0.72 9.41 -0.30
C LEU A 9 -2.07 10.13 -0.16
N ALA A 10 -2.04 11.38 0.32
CA ALA A 10 -3.21 12.26 0.39
C ALA A 10 -4.44 11.60 1.05
N ASP A 11 -4.25 11.00 2.23
CA ASP A 11 -5.28 10.27 2.99
C ASP A 11 -5.84 9.01 2.30
N ALA A 12 -5.31 8.63 1.14
CA ALA A 12 -5.60 7.36 0.50
C ALA A 12 -4.50 6.35 0.79
N THR A 13 -4.90 5.17 1.26
CA THR A 13 -3.98 4.07 1.51
C THR A 13 -4.34 2.90 0.63
N ILE A 14 -3.40 2.44 -0.17
CA ILE A 14 -3.58 1.27 -1.01
C ILE A 14 -2.49 0.25 -0.78
N CYS A 15 -2.87 -1.02 -0.90
CA CYS A 15 -1.98 -2.14 -0.99
C CYS A 15 -2.25 -2.84 -2.31
N GLN A 16 -1.31 -2.70 -3.24
CA GLN A 16 -1.33 -3.39 -4.51
C GLN A 16 -0.65 -4.75 -4.33
N THR A 17 -1.37 -5.83 -4.63
CA THR A 17 -0.75 -7.13 -4.82
C THR A 17 -0.55 -7.37 -6.31
N ASP A 18 0.14 -8.46 -6.65
CA ASP A 18 0.33 -8.91 -8.05
C ASP A 18 -0.99 -9.10 -8.82
N GLN A 19 -2.09 -9.30 -8.10
CA GLN A 19 -3.39 -9.65 -8.68
C GLN A 19 -4.37 -8.48 -8.71
N ASP A 20 -4.40 -7.67 -7.64
CA ASP A 20 -5.45 -6.67 -7.43
C ASP A 20 -4.96 -5.53 -6.52
N ILE A 21 -5.64 -4.40 -6.60
CA ILE A 21 -5.44 -3.26 -5.70
C ILE A 21 -6.52 -3.29 -4.62
N TYR A 22 -6.10 -3.14 -3.38
CA TYR A 22 -6.99 -3.09 -2.23
C TYR A 22 -6.80 -1.80 -1.47
N GLY A 23 -7.90 -1.20 -0.99
CA GLY A 23 -7.80 -0.13 0.00
C GLY A 23 -7.27 -0.70 1.32
N VAL A 24 -6.52 0.07 2.08
CA VAL A 24 -6.12 -0.32 3.45
C VAL A 24 -6.93 0.49 4.44
N ILE A 25 -7.44 -0.17 5.48
CA ILE A 25 -8.15 0.53 6.57
C ILE A 25 -7.11 1.34 7.35
N ILE A 26 -7.37 2.64 7.47
CA ILE A 26 -6.58 3.55 8.30
C ILE A 26 -6.89 3.20 9.76
N ASP A 27 -5.92 2.55 10.40
CA ASP A 27 -5.94 2.08 11.78
C ASP A 27 -4.57 2.38 12.41
N GLU A 28 -4.44 2.24 13.73
CA GLU A 28 -3.16 2.43 14.44
C GLU A 28 -2.02 1.60 13.81
N LYS A 29 -2.32 0.34 13.43
CA LYS A 29 -1.33 -0.55 12.79
C LYS A 29 -0.90 -0.08 11.41
N MET A 30 -1.80 0.54 10.66
CA MET A 30 -1.47 1.11 9.35
C MET A 30 -0.58 2.34 9.52
N HIS A 31 -0.81 3.19 10.53
CA HIS A 31 0.07 4.32 10.83
C HIS A 31 1.47 3.86 11.26
N GLU A 32 1.58 2.79 12.06
CA GLU A 32 2.89 2.19 12.39
C GLU A 32 3.60 1.68 11.12
N LEU A 33 2.86 1.04 10.21
CA LEU A 33 3.40 0.61 8.93
C LEU A 33 3.86 1.81 8.08
N ASP A 34 3.07 2.88 8.04
CA ASP A 34 3.40 4.12 7.35
C ASP A 34 4.71 4.72 7.86
N ASP A 35 4.89 4.84 9.18
CA ASP A 35 6.15 5.33 9.77
C ASP A 35 7.37 4.46 9.38
N MET A 36 7.17 3.15 9.27
CA MET A 36 8.22 2.25 8.80
C MET A 36 8.53 2.44 7.31
N VAL A 37 7.50 2.56 6.44
CA VAL A 37 7.73 2.74 5.00
C VAL A 37 8.23 4.15 4.68
N GLN A 38 7.85 5.18 5.43
CA GLN A 38 8.33 6.56 5.29
C GLN A 38 9.86 6.67 5.44
N LYS A 39 10.47 5.77 6.21
CA LYS A 39 11.95 5.69 6.34
C LYS A 39 12.64 5.24 5.06
N TYR A 40 11.91 4.56 4.19
CA TYR A 40 12.41 4.01 2.93
C TYR A 40 11.91 4.78 1.70
N LYS A 41 10.74 5.42 1.80
CA LYS A 41 10.19 6.31 0.78
C LYS A 41 11.09 7.52 0.57
N LYS A 42 11.39 7.82 -0.69
CA LYS A 42 12.03 9.10 -1.08
C LYS A 42 11.01 10.17 -1.44
N GLU A 43 9.88 9.74 -1.99
CA GLU A 43 8.76 10.59 -2.44
C GLU A 43 7.46 9.96 -1.91
N ASP A 44 6.43 10.77 -1.64
CA ASP A 44 5.16 10.27 -1.10
C ASP A 44 4.45 9.27 -2.03
N THR A 45 4.74 9.36 -3.33
CA THR A 45 4.24 8.48 -4.40
C THR A 45 4.98 7.15 -4.51
N ASP A 46 6.09 6.99 -3.78
CA ASP A 46 6.93 5.80 -3.88
C ASP A 46 6.24 4.59 -3.25
N MET A 47 6.22 3.46 -3.97
CA MET A 47 5.53 2.26 -3.53
C MET A 47 6.49 1.33 -2.82
N VAL A 48 6.20 0.99 -1.56
CA VAL A 48 7.12 0.21 -0.73
C VAL A 48 6.64 -1.24 -0.63
N PRO A 49 7.46 -2.22 -1.03
CA PRO A 49 7.11 -3.61 -0.86
C PRO A 49 7.06 -3.97 0.63
N VAL A 50 5.93 -4.50 1.07
CA VAL A 50 5.68 -4.89 2.46
C VAL A 50 5.09 -6.29 2.54
N GLU A 51 5.38 -6.96 3.66
CA GLU A 51 4.78 -8.22 4.05
C GLU A 51 4.01 -8.01 5.35
N ILE A 52 2.69 -8.09 5.27
CA ILE A 52 1.77 -7.86 6.40
C ILE A 52 0.69 -8.94 6.45
N ARG A 53 0.14 -9.19 7.63
CA ARG A 53 -1.12 -9.91 7.77
C ARG A 53 -2.23 -8.89 7.81
N ALA A 54 -3.14 -8.96 6.84
CA ALA A 54 -4.34 -8.18 6.85
C ALA A 54 -5.57 -9.04 6.54
N ILE A 55 -6.73 -8.58 7.03
CA ILE A 55 -8.02 -9.23 6.83
C ILE A 55 -8.77 -8.47 5.74
N LYS A 56 -9.19 -9.18 4.69
CA LYS A 56 -10.03 -8.62 3.63
C LYS A 56 -11.45 -8.42 4.15
N THR A 57 -11.91 -7.19 4.12
CA THR A 57 -13.25 -6.78 4.52
C THR A 57 -13.91 -6.06 3.35
N PRO A 58 -15.21 -6.28 3.09
CA PRO A 58 -15.90 -5.49 2.08
C PRO A 58 -15.96 -4.02 2.51
N LYS A 59 -15.97 -3.12 1.53
CA LYS A 59 -16.29 -1.71 1.81
C LYS A 59 -17.70 -1.60 2.40
N PRO A 60 -17.98 -0.60 3.24
CA PRO A 60 -19.31 -0.41 3.79
C PRO A 60 -20.20 0.22 2.71
N GLU A 61 -21.50 0.09 2.90
CA GLU A 61 -22.46 0.62 1.94
C GLU A 61 -22.40 2.16 1.99
N GLY A 62 -21.96 2.79 0.89
CA GLY A 62 -21.92 4.25 0.75
C GLY A 62 -20.53 4.91 0.69
N GLU A 63 -19.43 4.16 0.82
CA GLU A 63 -18.08 4.72 0.59
C GLU A 63 -17.61 4.53 -0.86
N GLU A 64 -16.95 5.55 -1.41
CA GLU A 64 -16.25 5.52 -2.70
C GLU A 64 -14.86 4.87 -2.54
N GLY A 65 -14.43 4.09 -3.54
CA GLY A 65 -13.15 3.36 -3.50
C GLY A 65 -13.29 1.90 -3.95
N TRP A 66 -12.27 1.11 -3.64
CA TRP A 66 -12.20 -0.32 -3.98
C TRP A 66 -13.27 -1.13 -3.24
N ASP A 67 -13.82 -2.15 -3.89
CA ASP A 67 -14.83 -3.06 -3.33
C ASP A 67 -14.39 -3.70 -2.00
N TYR A 68 -13.08 -3.83 -1.79
CA TYR A 68 -12.51 -4.48 -0.63
C TYR A 68 -11.41 -3.65 0.02
N ARG A 69 -11.38 -3.72 1.34
CA ARG A 69 -10.39 -3.10 2.22
C ARG A 69 -9.62 -4.14 3.00
N LEU A 70 -8.35 -3.88 3.24
CA LEU A 70 -7.46 -4.72 4.03
C LEU A 70 -7.25 -4.08 5.39
N GLN A 71 -7.63 -4.79 6.46
CA GLN A 71 -7.35 -4.36 7.82
C GLN A 71 -6.01 -4.94 8.27
N VAL A 72 -4.99 -4.09 8.41
CA VAL A 72 -3.66 -4.52 8.89
C VAL A 72 -3.77 -5.04 10.31
N THR A 73 -3.43 -6.30 10.52
CA THR A 73 -3.45 -6.96 11.83
C THR A 73 -2.03 -7.06 12.40
N GLU A 74 -1.04 -7.33 11.54
CA GLU A 74 0.34 -7.54 11.96
C GLU A 74 1.31 -7.18 10.84
N ILE A 75 2.39 -6.46 11.17
CA ILE A 75 3.47 -6.09 10.25
C ILE A 75 4.57 -7.15 10.39
N ILE A 76 4.93 -7.82 9.30
CA ILE A 76 5.94 -8.90 9.33
C ILE A 76 7.28 -8.37 8.84
N ASN A 77 7.28 -7.68 7.69
CA ASN A 77 8.49 -7.12 7.12
C ASN A 77 8.20 -5.94 6.21
N VAL A 78 9.17 -5.03 6.11
CA VAL A 78 9.15 -3.89 5.18
C VAL A 78 10.43 -3.96 4.37
N PHE A 79 10.29 -4.00 3.05
CA PHE A 79 11.40 -4.08 2.13
C PHE A 79 11.70 -2.71 1.55
N GLU A 80 12.97 -2.46 1.24
CA GLU A 80 13.38 -1.22 0.59
C GLU A 80 12.77 -1.15 -0.82
N PRO A 81 12.11 -0.03 -1.18
CA PRO A 81 11.58 0.15 -2.52
C PRO A 81 12.74 0.18 -3.50
N ASN A 82 12.67 -0.67 -4.53
CA ASN A 82 13.67 -0.66 -5.58
C ASN A 82 13.48 0.59 -6.44
N ALA A 83 14.39 1.55 -6.28
CA ALA A 83 14.41 2.82 -7.02
C ALA A 83 14.59 2.67 -8.55
N GLU A 84 14.66 1.44 -9.08
CA GLU A 84 14.96 1.14 -10.48
C GLU A 84 13.73 1.04 -11.40
N SER A 85 12.52 1.25 -10.88
CA SER A 85 11.31 1.37 -11.72
C SER A 85 11.03 2.81 -12.16
N ASN A 86 12.08 3.61 -12.39
CA ASN A 86 11.98 4.85 -13.19
C ASN A 86 11.97 4.51 -14.68
N SER A 87 11.18 3.51 -15.09
CA SER A 87 10.92 3.24 -16.50
C SER A 87 9.90 4.26 -16.98
N VAL A 88 10.42 5.45 -17.24
CA VAL A 88 9.94 6.40 -18.23
C VAL A 88 8.87 5.81 -19.12
N ILE A 89 7.62 6.22 -18.92
CA ILE A 89 6.61 6.08 -19.97
C ILE A 89 7.08 7.01 -21.09
N LYS A 90 7.94 6.52 -21.98
CA LYS A 90 8.23 7.19 -23.26
C LYS A 90 6.97 7.08 -24.11
N ILE A 91 6.03 8.01 -23.92
CA ILE A 91 5.07 8.36 -24.97
C ILE A 91 5.80 9.37 -25.87
N GLY A 92 6.15 8.91 -27.06
CA GLY A 92 6.80 9.69 -28.11
C GLY A 92 7.79 8.79 -28.84
N SER A 93 7.52 8.33 -30.06
CA SER A 93 6.98 9.08 -31.20
C SER A 93 6.24 8.17 -32.18
#